data_AF-A0A966SHP4-F1
#
_entry.id   AF-A0A966SHP4-F1
#
_cell.length_a   1.000
_cell.length_b   1.000
_cell.length_c   1.000
_cell.angle_alpha   90.00
_cell.angle_beta   90.00
_cell.angle_gamma   90.00
#
_symmetry.space_group_name_H-M   'P 1'
#
loop_
_entity.id
_entity.type
_entity.pdbx_description
1 polymer ?
#
loop_
_entity_poly.entity_id
_entity_poly.type
_entity_poly.pdbx_seq_one_letter_code
_entity_poly.pdbx_strand_id
1 'polypeptide(L)'
;MLTNQKCVAVGRFLLLALLMGLAGCMPPGPRALLTGERLIKEGKYNEAIAPLTEATVLLPRNAQTWNHLGLANHNAGKANAARSAYLKALEVDVNLAPARFNL
;
A
#
# COMPACT_ATOMS: atom_id res chain seq x y z
N MET A 1 29.42 6.38 -47.61
CA MET A 1 29.65 5.46 -46.48
C MET A 1 29.10 6.06 -45.18
N LEU A 2 27.77 6.14 -44.97
CA LEU A 2 27.20 6.79 -43.75
C LEU A 2 25.82 6.26 -43.30
N THR A 3 25.45 5.01 -43.61
CA THR A 3 24.11 4.47 -43.28
C THR A 3 24.08 3.37 -42.21
N ASN A 4 25.23 2.83 -41.76
CA ASN A 4 25.25 1.65 -40.89
C ASN A 4 25.33 1.93 -39.36
N GLN A 5 25.59 3.18 -38.94
CA GLN A 5 25.68 3.54 -37.51
C GLN A 5 24.32 3.81 -36.84
N LYS A 6 23.29 4.21 -37.61
CA LYS A 6 21.98 4.58 -37.06
C LYS A 6 21.13 3.35 -36.67
N CYS A 7 21.19 2.26 -37.43
CA CYS A 7 20.46 1.02 -37.12
C CYS A 7 20.95 0.34 -35.83
N VAL A 8 22.26 0.31 -35.58
CA VAL A 8 22.83 -0.29 -34.37
C VAL A 8 22.47 0.52 -33.12
N ALA A 9 22.41 1.86 -33.23
CA ALA A 9 22.02 2.73 -32.13
C ALA A 9 20.54 2.56 -31.75
N VAL A 10 19.62 2.48 -32.73
CA VAL A 10 18.19 2.25 -32.49
C VAL A 10 17.94 0.89 -31.83
N GLY A 11 18.62 -0.17 -32.29
CA GLY A 11 18.53 -1.49 -31.68
C GLY A 11 19.05 -1.54 -30.23
N ARG A 12 20.11 -0.78 -29.92
CA ARG A 12 20.71 -0.71 -28.57
C ARG A 12 19.85 0.14 -27.61
N PHE A 13 19.19 1.18 -28.10
CA PHE A 13 18.20 1.97 -27.36
C PHE A 13 16.94 1.16 -27.04
N LEU A 14 16.45 0.35 -27.99
CA LEU A 14 15.30 -0.53 -27.78
C LEU A 14 15.59 -1.63 -26.76
N LEU A 15 16.80 -2.21 -26.75
CA LEU A 15 17.22 -3.19 -25.75
C LEU A 15 17.34 -2.59 -24.34
N LEU A 16 17.87 -1.37 -24.22
CA LEU A 16 17.99 -0.65 -22.95
C LEU A 16 16.62 -0.20 -22.40
N ALA A 17 15.69 0.20 -23.27
CA ALA A 17 14.32 0.54 -22.88
C ALA A 17 13.54 -0.68 -22.36
N LEU A 18 13.79 -1.87 -22.92
CA LEU A 18 13.20 -3.12 -22.45
C LEU A 18 13.67 -3.50 -21.03
N LEU A 19 14.93 -3.19 -20.70
CA LEU A 19 15.51 -3.42 -19.36
C LEU A 19 15.00 -2.43 -18.31
N MET A 20 14.68 -1.19 -18.70
CA MET A 20 14.05 -0.20 -17.79
C MET A 20 12.59 -0.52 -17.46
N GLY A 21 11.90 -1.31 -18.28
CA GLY A 21 10.56 -1.82 -17.98
C GLY A 21 10.51 -2.82 -16.81
N LEU A 22 11.67 -3.31 -16.36
CA LEU A 22 11.80 -4.24 -15.23
C LEU A 22 12.22 -3.55 -13.92
N ALA A 23 12.42 -2.23 -13.92
CA ALA A 23 12.53 -1.46 -12.69
C ALA A 23 11.12 -1.32 -12.07
N GLY A 24 10.68 -2.37 -11.38
CA GLY A 24 9.37 -2.47 -10.75
C GLY A 24 9.15 -1.38 -9.69
N CYS A 25 8.64 -0.22 -10.11
CA CYS A 25 8.13 0.79 -9.20
C CYS A 25 6.89 0.23 -8.50
N MET A 26 7.02 -0.17 -7.23
CA MET A 26 5.87 -0.53 -6.42
C MET A 26 4.92 0.67 -6.30
N PRO A 27 3.62 0.55 -6.64
CA PRO A 27 2.67 1.63 -6.49
C PRO A 27 2.59 2.14 -5.04
N PRO A 28 2.32 3.43 -4.81
CA PRO A 28 2.40 4.03 -3.47
C PRO A 28 1.39 3.44 -2.49
N GLY A 29 0.20 3.04 -2.94
CA GLY A 29 -0.85 2.47 -2.08
C GLY A 29 -0.41 1.18 -1.39
N PRO A 30 -0.05 0.12 -2.15
CA PRO A 30 0.50 -1.12 -1.58
C PRO A 30 1.76 -0.88 -0.76
N ARG A 31 2.63 0.06 -1.16
CA ARG A 31 3.83 0.40 -0.40
C ARG A 31 3.52 0.98 0.98
N ALA A 32 2.55 1.89 1.06
CA ALA A 32 2.10 2.49 2.30
C ALA A 32 1.45 1.44 3.21
N LEU A 33 0.61 0.56 2.64
CA LEU A 33 0.02 -0.57 3.36
C LEU A 33 1.08 -1.50 3.95
N LEU A 34 2.04 -1.97 3.16
CA LEU A 34 3.11 -2.85 3.61
C LEU A 34 3.99 -2.22 4.70
N THR A 35 4.22 -0.91 4.61
CA THR A 35 4.94 -0.15 5.64
C THR A 35 4.16 -0.14 6.95
N GLY A 36 2.84 0.10 6.88
CA GLY A 36 1.92 0.02 8.01
C GLY A 36 1.90 -1.35 8.66
N GLU A 37 1.77 -2.42 7.86
CA GLU A 37 1.79 -3.81 8.34
C GLU A 37 3.11 -4.17 9.04
N ARG A 38 4.25 -3.75 8.48
CA ARG A 38 5.56 -3.95 9.10
C ARG A 38 5.63 -3.27 10.47
N LEU A 39 5.17 -2.03 10.58
CA LEU A 39 5.16 -1.29 11.85
C LEU A 39 4.23 -1.93 12.89
N ILE A 40 3.07 -2.47 12.48
CA ILE A 40 2.20 -3.26 13.34
C ILE A 40 2.93 -4.50 13.87
N LYS A 41 3.63 -5.25 12.99
CA LYS A 41 4.41 -6.44 13.38
C LYS A 41 5.53 -6.09 14.38
N GLU A 42 6.08 -4.88 14.29
CA GLU A 42 7.09 -4.35 15.22
C GLU A 42 6.46 -3.78 16.52
N GLY A 43 5.13 -3.78 16.67
CA GLY A 43 4.44 -3.17 17.82
C GLY A 43 4.44 -1.64 17.83
N LYS A 44 4.87 -1.00 16.74
CA LYS A 44 4.98 0.46 16.59
C LYS A 44 3.67 1.06 16.09
N TYR A 45 2.62 0.89 16.88
CA TYR A 45 1.26 1.22 16.46
C TYR A 45 1.05 2.70 16.14
N ASN A 46 1.65 3.61 16.92
CA ASN A 46 1.54 5.05 16.64
C ASN A 46 2.21 5.44 15.31
N GLU A 47 3.36 4.85 15.00
CA GLU A 47 4.07 5.09 13.73
C GLU A 47 3.31 4.48 12.54
N ALA A 48 2.61 3.36 12.74
CA ALA A 48 1.83 2.70 11.69
C ALA A 48 0.64 3.55 11.19
N ILE A 49 0.11 4.46 12.01
CA ILE A 49 -1.11 5.23 11.67
C ILE A 49 -0.90 6.10 10.43
N ALA A 50 0.24 6.78 10.29
CA ALA A 50 0.48 7.67 9.15
C ALA A 50 0.49 6.93 7.80
N PRO A 51 1.32 5.88 7.59
CA PRO A 51 1.32 5.14 6.33
C PRO A 51 0.00 4.38 6.11
N LEU A 52 -0.70 3.93 7.15
CA LEU A 52 -2.02 3.32 6.99
C LEU A 52 -3.09 4.34 6.58
N THR A 53 -3.01 5.57 7.06
CA THR A 53 -3.89 6.67 6.63
C THR A 53 -3.62 7.06 5.18
N GLU A 54 -2.36 7.09 4.76
CA GLU A 54 -2.03 7.26 3.34
C GLU A 54 -2.59 6.11 2.50
N ALA A 55 -2.44 4.87 2.98
CA ALA A 55 -2.94 3.70 2.30
C ALA A 55 -4.47 3.72 2.15
N THR A 56 -5.25 4.22 3.12
CA THR A 56 -6.71 4.31 2.99
C THR A 56 -7.14 5.33 1.93
N VAL A 57 -6.37 6.39 1.72
CA VAL A 57 -6.60 7.36 0.63
C VAL A 57 -6.29 6.74 -0.73
N LEU A 58 -5.21 5.98 -0.83
CA LEU A 58 -4.75 5.37 -2.09
C LEU A 58 -5.50 4.08 -2.46
N LEU A 59 -6.03 3.36 -1.45
CA LEU A 59 -6.73 2.09 -1.58
C LEU A 59 -8.10 2.14 -0.89
N PRO A 60 -9.00 3.07 -1.27
CA PRO A 60 -10.24 3.31 -0.52
C PRO A 60 -11.19 2.10 -0.50
N ARG A 61 -11.11 1.20 -1.49
CA ARG A 61 -11.90 -0.03 -1.58
C ARG A 61 -11.17 -1.27 -1.06
N ASN A 62 -10.04 -1.13 -0.38
CA ASN A 62 -9.37 -2.23 0.28
C ASN A 62 -9.77 -2.28 1.76
N ALA A 63 -10.66 -3.21 2.10
CA ALA A 63 -11.16 -3.36 3.47
C ALA A 63 -10.04 -3.69 4.48
N GLN A 64 -8.98 -4.41 4.06
CA GLN A 64 -7.85 -4.73 4.93
C GLN A 64 -7.09 -3.48 5.36
N THR A 65 -6.95 -2.50 4.48
CA THR A 65 -6.26 -1.25 4.81
C THR A 65 -6.97 -0.49 5.94
N TRP A 66 -8.30 -0.44 5.88
CA TRP A 66 -9.13 0.12 6.95
C TRP A 66 -9.04 -0.71 8.25
N ASN A 67 -9.04 -2.05 8.15
CA ASN A 67 -8.85 -2.92 9.31
C ASN A 67 -7.47 -2.73 9.97
N HIS A 68 -6.39 -2.61 9.20
CA HIS A 68 -5.06 -2.34 9.73
C HIS A 68 -4.98 -0.96 10.39
N LEU A 69 -5.60 0.06 9.81
CA LEU A 69 -5.70 1.38 10.45
C LEU A 69 -6.47 1.30 11.78
N GLY A 70 -7.54 0.50 11.82
CA GLY A 70 -8.27 0.21 13.06
C GLY A 70 -7.39 -0.46 14.11
N LEU A 71 -6.64 -1.49 13.71
CA LEU A 71 -5.73 -2.23 14.59
C LEU A 71 -4.62 -1.34 15.17
N ALA A 72 -4.02 -0.49 14.34
CA ALA A 72 -3.02 0.48 14.77
C ALA A 72 -3.60 1.49 15.77
N ASN A 73 -4.79 2.05 15.49
CA ASN A 73 -5.44 2.99 16.42
C ASN A 73 -5.86 2.31 17.72
N HIS A 74 -6.36 1.08 17.68
CA HIS A 74 -6.79 0.32 18.86
C HIS A 74 -5.60 0.15 19.81
N ASN A 75 -4.49 -0.39 19.30
CA ASN A 75 -3.29 -0.64 20.11
C ASN A 75 -2.55 0.65 20.52
N ALA A 76 -2.80 1.77 19.83
CA ALA A 76 -2.33 3.09 20.24
C ALA A 76 -3.25 3.78 21.27
N GLY A 77 -4.30 3.11 21.77
CA GLY A 77 -5.25 3.66 22.74
C GLY A 77 -6.28 4.63 22.15
N LYS A 78 -6.40 4.73 20.82
CA LYS A 78 -7.29 5.64 20.10
C LYS A 78 -8.60 4.96 19.73
N ALA A 79 -9.37 4.53 20.74
CA ALA A 79 -10.55 3.67 20.59
C ALA A 79 -11.60 4.21 19.58
N ASN A 80 -11.92 5.51 19.63
CA ASN A 80 -12.89 6.11 18.71
C ASN A 80 -12.41 6.05 17.24
N ALA A 81 -11.13 6.33 17.00
CA ALA A 81 -10.56 6.25 15.65
C ALA A 81 -10.50 4.80 15.16
N ALA A 82 -10.20 3.85 16.06
CA ALA A 82 -10.20 2.43 15.75
C ALA A 82 -11.58 1.96 15.30
N ARG A 83 -12.62 2.27 16.09
CA ARG A 83 -14.01 1.93 15.78
C ARG A 83 -14.43 2.47 14.42
N SER A 84 -14.14 3.74 14.14
CA SER A 84 -14.44 4.35 12.83
C SER A 84 -13.77 3.63 11.67
N ALA A 85 -12.50 3.23 11.83
CA ALA A 85 -11.77 2.52 10.79
C ALA A 85 -12.30 1.08 10.58
N TYR A 86 -12.66 0.35 11.64
CA TYR A 86 -13.29 -0.96 11.51
C TYR A 86 -14.67 -0.90 10.85
N LEU A 87 -15.49 0.10 11.21
CA LEU A 87 -16.77 0.31 10.53
C LEU A 87 -16.57 0.60 9.04
N LYS A 88 -15.57 1.41 8.67
CA LYS A 88 -15.20 1.62 7.26
C LYS A 88 -14.75 0.34 6.57
N ALA A 89 -14.01 -0.53 7.25
CA ALA A 89 -13.64 -1.83 6.71
C ALA A 89 -14.88 -2.68 6.39
N LEU A 90 -15.88 -2.68 7.29
CA LEU A 90 -17.15 -3.40 7.11
C LEU A 90 -18.10 -2.76 6.10
N GLU A 91 -18.02 -1.45 5.89
CA GLU A 91 -18.72 -0.79 4.78
C GLU A 91 -18.18 -1.26 3.41
N VAL A 92 -16.87 -1.54 3.32
CA VAL A 92 -16.22 -2.03 2.08
C VAL A 92 -16.43 -3.54 1.91
N ASP A 93 -16.26 -4.32 2.98
CA ASP A 93 -16.50 -5.76 3.03
C ASP A 93 -17.17 -6.14 4.35
N VAL A 94 -18.49 -6.32 4.30
CA VAL A 94 -19.33 -6.68 5.45
C VAL A 94 -18.95 -8.03 6.09
N ASN A 95 -18.28 -8.90 5.33
CA ASN A 95 -17.89 -10.24 5.77
C ASN A 95 -16.45 -10.30 6.29
N LEU A 96 -15.74 -9.16 6.39
CA LEU A 96 -14.37 -9.12 6.86
C LEU A 96 -14.28 -9.51 8.34
N ALA A 97 -14.06 -10.81 8.59
CA ALA A 97 -14.03 -11.38 9.94
C ALA A 97 -13.06 -10.68 10.91
N PRO A 98 -11.83 -10.30 10.52
CA PRO A 98 -10.94 -9.52 11.39
C PRO A 98 -11.55 -8.21 11.89
N ALA A 99 -12.23 -7.46 11.02
CA ALA A 99 -12.84 -6.18 11.40
C ALA A 99 -14.03 -6.38 12.34
N ARG A 100 -14.85 -7.43 12.14
CA ARG A 100 -15.94 -7.78 13.06
C ARG A 100 -15.44 -8.23 14.43
N PHE A 101 -14.32 -8.95 14.45
CA PHE A 101 -13.72 -9.43 15.69
C PHE A 101 -13.10 -8.29 16.52
N ASN A 102 -12.55 -7.27 15.85
CA ASN A 102 -11.85 -6.17 16.50
C ASN A 102 -12.73 -4.95 16.87
N LEU A 103 -13.97 -4.89 16.37
CA LEU A 103 -14.94 -3.80 16.61
C LEU A 103 -15.57 -3.89 18.00
#